data_AF-A0A401IZ46-F1
#
_entry.id   AF-A0A401IZ46-F1
#
_cell.length_a   1.000
_cell.length_b   1.000
_cell.length_c   1.000
_cell.angle_alpha   90.00
_cell.angle_beta   90.00
_cell.angle_gamma   90.00
#
_symmetry.space_group_name_H-M   'P 1'
#
loop_
_entity.id
_entity.type
_entity.pdbx_description
1 polymer ?
#
loop_
_entity_poly.entity_id
_entity_poly.type
_entity_poly.pdbx_seq_one_letter_code
_entity_poly.pdbx_strand_id
1 'polypeptide(L)'
;MIAPPPSPALQRPLPGGGLIALLAGWLALDQLLLWRFLNVMPVWAYGLGALLTGLLCVAIVRTARDFAGPTAATWLICIGVATILLLLGGEGRFFYANIDWQVRFAVLRDMSINPWPFVYTARGEAELLRAPVGMFLIPALVAKALGGGAGDIALLVQNSLLTGTLLALGSTLFVTRRAKMIALAVVVGFSGLDALGRILFRGGLSDHLENWAYLQYSSTVTLAFWVPQHAISGWIGALGFLLWRAEKLPLGVYLALLPLTALWSPLGLMGAMPFAALAGVRSLRTRTIRPADIALPALTTLLCVPGLFYLAAAGDGVGARLMALSPLQWGLFELLEVLVYVAPLALLVHRPRFGRNSLVVLTLWLIAIPYVQIGASTDFMMRASISALTILAVMVADALLTTPRTRLPLVILLVIGSVTGAMEIRRALLHPAAPQVRCSLFKAWNQSFGDFPIDSYVAPLDRMPSLVRPTDPAPVNAADPARCWEGPWHHPDDPSG
;
A
#
# COMPACT_ATOMS: atom_id res chain seq x y z
N MET A 1 -32.86 -14.08 -20.49
CA MET A 1 -33.22 -12.69 -20.13
C MET A 1 -31.98 -11.82 -20.32
N ILE A 2 -32.00 -10.94 -21.33
CA ILE A 2 -30.88 -10.01 -21.59
C ILE A 2 -31.05 -8.86 -20.61
N ALA A 3 -30.08 -8.66 -19.70
CA ALA A 3 -30.10 -7.54 -18.78
C ALA A 3 -30.17 -6.22 -19.58
N PRO A 4 -31.01 -5.25 -19.17
CA PRO A 4 -31.11 -3.98 -19.88
C PRO A 4 -29.74 -3.28 -19.93
N PRO A 5 -29.43 -2.58 -21.04
CA PRO A 5 -28.17 -1.88 -21.16
C PRO A 5 -28.02 -0.85 -20.03
N PRO A 6 -26.82 -0.69 -19.44
CA PRO A 6 -26.60 0.26 -18.36
C PRO A 6 -26.91 1.68 -18.84
N SER A 7 -27.45 2.50 -17.93
CA SER A 7 -27.94 3.85 -18.24
C SER A 7 -26.87 4.70 -18.96
N PRO A 8 -27.26 5.61 -19.87
CA PRO A 8 -26.32 6.45 -20.63
C PRO A 8 -25.37 7.27 -19.73
N ALA A 9 -25.82 7.65 -18.53
CA ALA A 9 -25.03 8.36 -17.54
C ALA A 9 -23.84 7.51 -17.01
N LEU A 10 -24.05 6.21 -16.81
CA LEU A 10 -23.02 5.28 -16.32
C LEU A 10 -21.93 4.98 -17.36
N GLN A 11 -22.20 5.26 -18.63
CA GLN A 11 -21.26 5.05 -19.75
C GLN A 11 -20.39 6.28 -20.04
N ARG A 12 -20.71 7.45 -19.47
CA ARG A 12 -19.88 8.64 -19.63
C ARG A 12 -18.52 8.48 -18.91
N PRO A 13 -17.39 8.79 -19.57
CA PRO A 13 -16.10 8.84 -18.91
C PRO A 13 -16.09 9.88 -17.79
N LEU A 14 -15.59 9.49 -16.63
CA LEU A 14 -15.28 10.40 -15.54
C LEU A 14 -13.99 11.18 -15.87
N PRO A 15 -13.83 12.43 -15.40
CA PRO A 15 -12.58 13.15 -15.56
C PRO A 15 -11.47 12.46 -14.76
N GLY A 16 -10.43 11.96 -15.46
CA GLY A 16 -9.32 11.25 -14.83
C GLY A 16 -8.57 12.13 -13.83
N GLY A 17 -8.38 13.41 -14.15
CA GLY A 17 -7.85 14.40 -13.22
C GLY A 17 -8.69 14.57 -11.95
N GLY A 18 -10.01 14.37 -12.03
CA GLY A 18 -10.92 14.39 -10.87
C GLY A 18 -10.68 13.21 -9.92
N LEU A 19 -10.50 12.00 -10.47
CA LEU A 19 -10.17 10.82 -9.67
C LEU A 19 -8.76 10.89 -9.05
N ILE A 20 -7.78 11.47 -9.75
CA ILE A 20 -6.46 11.73 -9.17
C ILE A 20 -6.55 12.78 -8.05
N ALA A 21 -7.36 13.83 -8.25
CA ALA A 21 -7.60 14.84 -7.22
C ALA A 21 -8.33 14.28 -6.00
N LEU A 22 -9.22 13.28 -6.18
CA LEU A 22 -9.84 12.52 -5.08
C LEU A 22 -8.77 11.82 -4.24
N LEU A 23 -7.86 11.07 -4.88
CA LEU A 23 -6.76 10.39 -4.18
C LEU A 23 -5.85 11.40 -3.46
N ALA A 24 -5.43 12.46 -4.14
CA ALA A 24 -4.57 13.48 -3.57
C ALA A 24 -5.25 14.21 -2.39
N GLY A 25 -6.52 14.57 -2.55
CA GLY A 25 -7.31 15.25 -1.52
C GLY A 25 -7.49 14.39 -0.27
N TRP A 26 -7.72 13.08 -0.45
CA TRP A 26 -7.82 12.14 0.68
C TRP A 26 -6.50 12.04 1.45
N LEU A 27 -5.39 11.80 0.75
CA LEU A 27 -4.08 11.69 1.40
C LEU A 27 -3.61 13.02 2.03
N ALA A 28 -3.97 14.16 1.44
CA ALA A 28 -3.72 15.47 2.00
C ALA A 28 -4.57 15.73 3.25
N LEU A 29 -5.82 15.26 3.27
CA LEU A 29 -6.67 15.29 4.47
C LEU A 29 -6.02 14.50 5.61
N ASP A 30 -5.41 13.35 5.34
CA ASP A 30 -4.69 12.58 6.37
C ASP A 30 -3.53 13.39 6.98
N GLN A 31 -2.84 14.24 6.20
CA GLN A 31 -1.83 15.14 6.75
C GLN A 31 -2.43 16.16 7.74
N LEU A 32 -3.56 16.75 7.39
CA LEU A 32 -4.26 17.70 8.27
C LEU A 32 -4.79 17.01 9.53
N LEU A 33 -5.27 15.77 9.40
CA LEU A 33 -5.71 14.96 10.52
C LEU A 33 -4.54 14.55 11.41
N LEU A 34 -3.35 14.32 10.87
CA LEU A 34 -2.15 14.11 11.68
C LEU A 34 -1.81 15.37 12.50
N TRP A 35 -1.93 16.57 11.91
CA TRP A 35 -1.71 17.81 12.64
C TRP A 35 -2.66 17.92 13.85
N ARG A 36 -3.92 17.50 13.66
CA ARG A 36 -4.92 17.46 14.73
C ARG A 36 -4.66 16.36 15.74
N PHE A 37 -4.23 15.19 15.28
CA PHE A 37 -3.87 14.03 16.11
C PHE A 37 -2.76 14.41 17.10
N LEU A 38 -1.75 15.13 16.62
CA LEU A 38 -0.64 15.63 17.42
C LEU A 38 -0.97 16.94 18.17
N ASN A 39 -2.02 17.64 17.78
CA ASN A 39 -2.40 18.96 18.31
C ASN A 39 -1.24 19.98 18.33
N VAL A 40 -0.43 19.98 17.27
CA VAL A 40 0.79 20.82 17.16
C VAL A 40 0.58 22.10 16.34
N MET A 41 -0.55 22.22 15.65
CA MET A 41 -0.84 23.34 14.77
C MET A 41 -1.87 24.30 15.37
N PRO A 42 -1.67 25.62 15.26
CA PRO A 42 -2.68 26.60 15.66
C PRO A 42 -3.93 26.52 14.77
N VAL A 43 -5.07 26.99 15.27
CA VAL A 43 -6.37 26.86 14.59
C VAL A 43 -6.36 27.39 13.14
N TRP A 44 -5.66 28.51 12.89
CA TRP A 44 -5.57 29.10 11.55
C TRP A 44 -4.84 28.21 10.54
N ALA A 45 -3.89 27.37 10.99
CA ALA A 45 -3.09 26.52 10.11
C ALA A 45 -3.94 25.42 9.47
N TYR A 46 -4.99 24.94 10.13
CA TYR A 46 -5.95 24.01 9.53
C TYR A 46 -6.72 24.66 8.37
N GLY A 47 -7.12 25.94 8.54
CA GLY A 47 -7.78 26.70 7.48
C GLY A 47 -6.87 26.89 6.26
N LEU A 48 -5.60 27.24 6.50
CA LEU A 48 -4.59 27.33 5.43
C LEU A 48 -4.35 25.96 4.77
N GLY A 49 -4.17 24.90 5.55
CA GLY A 49 -3.98 23.55 5.05
C GLY A 49 -5.15 23.08 4.18
N ALA A 50 -6.38 23.30 4.63
CA ALA A 50 -7.59 22.98 3.86
C ALA A 50 -7.66 23.78 2.54
N LEU A 51 -7.32 25.08 2.58
CA LEU A 51 -7.23 25.91 1.38
C LEU A 51 -6.17 25.36 0.41
N LEU A 52 -4.96 25.05 0.90
CA LEU A 52 -3.88 24.50 0.08
C LEU A 52 -4.25 23.15 -0.53
N THR A 53 -4.93 22.28 0.22
CA THR A 53 -5.48 21.01 -0.29
C THR A 53 -6.53 21.26 -1.38
N GLY A 54 -7.45 22.21 -1.19
CA GLY A 54 -8.42 22.60 -2.22
C GLY A 54 -7.76 23.14 -3.49
N LEU A 55 -6.77 24.02 -3.33
CA LEU A 55 -5.97 24.57 -4.45
C LEU A 55 -5.18 23.47 -5.18
N LEU A 56 -4.60 22.53 -4.44
CA LEU A 56 -3.93 21.35 -5.00
C LEU A 56 -4.90 20.53 -5.86
N CYS A 57 -6.08 20.18 -5.34
CA CYS A 57 -7.09 19.43 -6.09
C CYS A 57 -7.51 20.16 -7.37
N VAL A 58 -7.77 21.47 -7.29
CA VAL A 58 -8.11 22.29 -8.46
C VAL A 58 -6.96 22.32 -9.47
N ALA A 59 -5.72 22.46 -9.01
CA ALA A 59 -4.54 22.48 -9.87
C ALA A 59 -4.33 21.12 -10.55
N ILE A 60 -4.53 20.00 -9.85
CA ILE A 60 -4.49 18.65 -10.42
C ILE A 60 -5.55 18.49 -11.52
N VAL A 61 -6.81 18.85 -11.23
CA VAL A 61 -7.91 18.74 -12.21
C VAL A 61 -7.61 19.58 -13.46
N ARG A 62 -7.10 20.80 -13.30
CA ARG A 62 -6.74 21.68 -14.41
C ARG A 62 -5.56 21.15 -15.22
N THR A 63 -4.52 20.65 -14.55
CA THR A 63 -3.30 20.16 -15.21
C THR A 63 -3.54 18.84 -15.93
N ALA A 64 -4.39 17.97 -15.39
CA ALA A 64 -4.77 16.68 -15.98
C ALA A 64 -6.16 16.71 -16.66
N ARG A 65 -6.60 17.87 -17.16
CA ARG A 65 -7.94 18.06 -17.75
C ARG A 65 -8.20 17.19 -18.97
N ASP A 66 -7.14 16.90 -19.74
CA ASP A 66 -7.22 16.13 -20.99
C ASP A 66 -7.22 14.61 -20.73
N PHE A 67 -7.04 14.19 -19.47
CA PHE A 67 -7.08 12.79 -19.10
C PHE A 67 -8.53 12.30 -19.02
N ALA A 68 -8.99 11.65 -20.09
CA ALA A 68 -10.23 10.87 -20.08
C ALA A 68 -10.08 9.64 -19.16
N GLY A 69 -10.82 9.65 -18.05
CA GLY A 69 -10.81 8.58 -17.05
C GLY A 69 -11.69 7.38 -17.43
N PRO A 70 -11.89 6.45 -16.48
CA PRO A 70 -12.80 5.31 -16.67
C PRO A 70 -14.25 5.77 -16.72
N THR A 71 -15.15 4.93 -17.22
CA THR A 71 -16.59 5.18 -17.10
C THR A 71 -17.03 5.03 -15.65
N ALA A 72 -18.13 5.69 -15.26
CA ALA A 72 -18.69 5.54 -13.92
C ALA A 72 -19.04 4.06 -13.61
N ALA A 73 -19.55 3.31 -14.59
CA ALA A 73 -19.76 1.87 -14.44
C ALA A 73 -18.46 1.11 -14.11
N THR A 74 -17.36 1.40 -14.82
CA THR A 74 -16.07 0.74 -14.54
C THR A 74 -15.55 1.12 -13.15
N TRP A 75 -15.70 2.38 -12.74
CA TRP A 75 -15.31 2.83 -11.41
C TRP A 75 -16.08 2.09 -10.30
N LEU A 76 -17.41 2.00 -10.41
CA LEU A 76 -18.25 1.27 -9.45
C LEU A 76 -17.94 -0.23 -9.43
N ILE A 77 -17.71 -0.86 -10.59
CA ILE A 77 -17.30 -2.27 -10.66
C ILE A 77 -15.96 -2.47 -9.94
N CYS A 78 -14.98 -1.60 -10.18
CA CYS A 78 -13.68 -1.68 -9.54
C CYS A 78 -13.77 -1.47 -8.01
N ILE A 79 -14.64 -0.57 -7.54
CA ILE A 79 -14.95 -0.44 -6.11
C ILE A 79 -15.54 -1.76 -5.58
N GLY A 80 -16.52 -2.36 -6.26
CA GLY A 80 -17.08 -3.64 -5.84
C GLY A 80 -16.05 -4.78 -5.77
N VAL A 81 -15.16 -4.86 -6.76
CA VAL A 81 -14.03 -5.83 -6.76
C VAL A 81 -13.08 -5.57 -5.59
N ALA A 82 -12.72 -4.31 -5.35
CA ALA A 82 -11.88 -3.93 -4.23
C ALA A 82 -12.54 -4.26 -2.88
N THR A 83 -13.85 -4.00 -2.73
CA THR A 83 -14.60 -4.34 -1.52
C THR A 83 -14.61 -5.83 -1.27
N ILE A 84 -14.85 -6.67 -2.30
CA ILE A 84 -14.80 -8.13 -2.13
C ILE A 84 -13.40 -8.57 -1.68
N LEU A 85 -12.35 -8.03 -2.31
CA LEU A 85 -10.97 -8.37 -1.96
C LEU A 85 -10.64 -7.98 -0.51
N LEU A 86 -10.99 -6.76 -0.08
CA LEU A 86 -10.67 -6.26 1.27
C LEU A 86 -11.54 -6.89 2.35
N LEU A 87 -12.79 -7.25 2.03
CA LEU A 87 -13.63 -8.08 2.90
C LEU A 87 -12.95 -9.41 3.20
N LEU A 88 -12.46 -10.11 2.17
CA LEU A 88 -11.71 -11.35 2.33
C LEU A 88 -10.37 -11.13 3.06
N GLY A 89 -9.79 -9.94 2.98
CA GLY A 89 -8.63 -9.54 3.78
C GLY A 89 -8.93 -9.31 5.28
N GLY A 90 -10.22 -9.39 5.67
CA GLY A 90 -10.67 -9.24 7.06
C GLY A 90 -11.08 -7.83 7.45
N GLU A 91 -11.06 -6.87 6.52
CA GLU A 91 -11.57 -5.51 6.78
C GLU A 91 -13.08 -5.55 7.07
N GLY A 92 -13.53 -4.72 8.02
CA GLY A 92 -14.90 -4.75 8.54
C GLY A 92 -15.21 -5.94 9.45
N ARG A 93 -14.25 -6.84 9.72
CA ARG A 93 -14.39 -8.04 10.56
C ARG A 93 -15.46 -9.04 10.10
N PHE A 94 -15.75 -9.11 8.80
CA PHE A 94 -16.70 -10.08 8.27
C PHE A 94 -16.06 -11.45 8.00
N PHE A 95 -14.74 -11.46 7.74
CA PHE A 95 -13.95 -12.66 7.48
C PHE A 95 -12.71 -12.69 8.38
N TYR A 96 -11.96 -13.78 8.31
CA TYR A 96 -10.67 -13.89 8.99
C TYR A 96 -9.73 -12.76 8.56
N ALA A 97 -8.97 -12.23 9.51
CA ALA A 97 -7.92 -11.26 9.26
C ALA A 97 -6.58 -11.83 9.73
N ASN A 98 -5.50 -11.57 9.01
CA ASN A 98 -4.17 -12.07 9.35
C ASN A 98 -3.66 -11.52 10.69
N ILE A 99 -2.67 -12.19 11.30
CA ILE A 99 -2.13 -11.85 12.63
C ILE A 99 -1.66 -10.39 12.76
N ASP A 100 -1.18 -9.82 11.67
CA ASP A 100 -0.85 -8.41 11.50
C ASP A 100 -1.98 -7.44 11.91
N TRP A 101 -3.23 -7.87 11.72
CA TRP A 101 -4.41 -7.10 12.10
C TRP A 101 -4.61 -7.01 13.61
N GLN A 102 -4.03 -7.92 14.41
CA GLN A 102 -4.11 -7.86 15.87
C GLN A 102 -3.52 -6.54 16.38
N VAL A 103 -2.35 -6.15 15.86
CA VAL A 103 -1.69 -4.88 16.18
C VAL A 103 -2.40 -3.70 15.52
N ARG A 104 -2.82 -3.80 14.25
CA ARG A 104 -3.50 -2.70 13.54
C ARG A 104 -4.85 -2.33 14.17
N PHE A 105 -5.62 -3.32 14.60
CA PHE A 105 -6.86 -3.07 15.32
C PHE A 105 -6.61 -2.54 16.74
N ALA A 106 -5.51 -2.91 17.39
CA ALA A 106 -5.11 -2.28 18.66
C ALA A 106 -4.77 -0.80 18.45
N VAL A 107 -4.03 -0.45 17.37
CA VAL A 107 -3.77 0.95 16.99
C VAL A 107 -5.07 1.70 16.72
N LEU A 108 -5.95 1.16 15.88
CA LEU A 108 -7.24 1.80 15.58
C LEU A 108 -8.09 1.98 16.85
N ARG A 109 -8.13 0.97 17.73
CA ARG A 109 -8.78 1.05 19.04
C ARG A 109 -8.20 2.18 19.87
N ASP A 110 -6.90 2.20 20.08
CA ASP A 110 -6.26 3.22 20.93
C ASP A 110 -6.48 4.63 20.37
N MET A 111 -6.40 4.79 19.05
CA MET A 111 -6.74 6.04 18.38
C MET A 111 -8.20 6.42 18.57
N SER A 112 -9.13 5.45 18.64
CA SER A 112 -10.56 5.73 18.81
C SER A 112 -10.95 6.04 20.25
N ILE A 113 -10.38 5.38 21.27
CA ILE A 113 -10.83 5.57 22.66
C ILE A 113 -10.09 6.67 23.42
N ASN A 114 -8.83 6.94 23.09
CA ASN A 114 -8.03 7.93 23.82
C ASN A 114 -8.20 9.33 23.22
N PRO A 115 -8.23 10.41 24.02
CA PRO A 115 -8.22 11.77 23.50
C PRO A 115 -6.93 12.05 22.72
N TRP A 116 -7.01 12.87 21.68
CA TRP A 116 -5.85 13.23 20.86
C TRP A 116 -5.26 14.57 21.32
N PRO A 117 -3.94 14.65 21.60
CA PRO A 117 -2.91 13.61 21.48
C PRO A 117 -2.84 12.69 22.72
N PHE A 118 -2.29 11.48 22.56
CA PHE A 118 -2.03 10.54 23.66
C PHE A 118 -0.64 9.92 23.59
N VAL A 119 -0.16 9.39 24.72
CA VAL A 119 1.11 8.67 24.86
C VAL A 119 0.92 7.37 25.63
N TYR A 120 1.73 6.37 25.29
CA TYR A 120 1.88 5.15 26.05
C TYR A 120 2.89 5.35 27.18
N THR A 121 2.65 4.71 28.32
CA THR A 121 3.55 4.76 29.50
C THR A 121 4.00 3.38 29.95
N ALA A 122 3.88 2.37 29.07
CA ALA A 122 4.08 0.96 29.41
C ALA A 122 5.53 0.61 29.77
N ARG A 123 6.52 1.35 29.24
CA ARG A 123 7.96 1.13 29.51
C ARG A 123 8.54 2.08 30.57
N GLY A 124 7.69 2.77 31.34
CA GLY A 124 8.14 3.73 32.36
C GLY A 124 8.56 5.09 31.80
N GLU A 125 8.48 5.29 30.49
CA GLU A 125 8.65 6.57 29.80
C GLU A 125 7.44 6.87 28.92
N ALA A 126 7.25 8.14 28.54
CA ALA A 126 6.16 8.55 27.67
C ALA A 126 6.54 8.35 26.20
N GLU A 127 5.77 7.53 25.49
CA GLU A 127 6.02 7.15 24.10
C GLU A 127 4.84 7.49 23.21
N LEU A 128 5.11 8.17 22.11
CA LEU A 128 4.11 8.54 21.12
C LEU A 128 4.00 7.44 20.07
N LEU A 129 2.77 7.16 19.60
CA LEU A 129 2.56 6.38 18.39
C LEU A 129 3.28 7.08 17.22
N ARG A 130 4.20 6.38 16.56
CA ARG A 130 5.04 6.86 15.44
C ARG A 130 4.91 5.96 14.20
N ALA A 131 3.83 5.19 14.11
CA ALA A 131 3.54 4.33 12.97
C ALA A 131 3.01 5.12 11.76
N PRO A 132 2.99 4.54 10.54
CA PRO A 132 2.29 5.10 9.38
C PRO A 132 0.76 5.05 9.61
N VAL A 133 0.23 6.07 10.28
CA VAL A 133 -1.15 6.09 10.78
C VAL A 133 -2.20 6.55 9.76
N GLY A 134 -1.80 6.90 8.53
CA GLY A 134 -2.67 7.53 7.54
C GLY A 134 -3.98 6.79 7.32
N MET A 135 -3.91 5.47 7.16
CA MET A 135 -5.08 4.61 6.96
C MET A 135 -6.08 4.62 8.13
N PHE A 136 -5.64 4.95 9.34
CA PHE A 136 -6.45 4.85 10.57
C PHE A 136 -7.08 6.17 11.03
N LEU A 137 -6.63 7.32 10.52
CA LEU A 137 -7.05 8.64 11.03
C LEU A 137 -8.56 8.87 10.87
N ILE A 138 -9.10 8.69 9.65
CA ILE A 138 -10.53 8.83 9.39
C ILE A 138 -11.35 7.74 10.10
N PRO A 139 -11.01 6.43 9.99
CA PRO A 139 -11.70 5.38 10.73
C PRO A 139 -11.74 5.60 12.24
N ALA A 140 -10.67 6.11 12.84
CA ALA A 140 -10.63 6.40 14.28
C ALA A 140 -11.59 7.54 14.68
N LEU A 141 -11.75 8.56 13.83
CA LEU A 141 -12.74 9.63 14.06
C LEU A 141 -14.17 9.10 13.94
N VAL A 142 -14.44 8.24 12.96
CA VAL A 142 -15.76 7.59 12.85
C VAL A 142 -16.03 6.71 14.05
N ALA A 143 -15.03 5.95 14.52
CA ALA A 143 -15.13 5.14 15.73
C ALA A 143 -15.39 5.98 16.99
N LYS A 144 -14.75 7.14 17.12
CA LYS A 144 -15.02 8.10 18.21
C LYS A 144 -16.48 8.57 18.22
N ALA A 145 -17.03 8.85 17.05
CA ALA A 145 -18.37 9.42 16.91
C ALA A 145 -19.48 8.37 17.01
N LEU A 146 -19.26 7.17 16.44
CA LEU A 146 -20.30 6.17 16.20
C LEU A 146 -19.99 4.78 16.78
N GLY A 147 -18.84 4.60 17.43
CA GLY A 147 -18.40 3.35 18.05
C GLY A 147 -17.47 2.50 17.16
N GLY A 148 -16.74 1.56 17.79
CA GLY A 148 -15.67 0.78 17.15
C GLY A 148 -16.09 0.04 15.87
N GLY A 149 -17.28 -0.57 15.85
CA GLY A 149 -17.79 -1.25 14.65
C GLY A 149 -17.97 -0.30 13.46
N ALA A 150 -18.40 0.95 13.68
CA ALA A 150 -18.49 1.95 12.63
C ALA A 150 -17.10 2.35 12.09
N GLY A 151 -16.07 2.35 12.96
CA GLY A 151 -14.67 2.51 12.55
C GLY A 151 -14.18 1.41 11.63
N ASP A 152 -14.48 0.14 11.98
CA ASP A 152 -14.12 -1.02 11.15
C ASP A 152 -14.78 -0.95 9.76
N ILE A 153 -16.03 -0.50 9.68
CA ILE A 153 -16.73 -0.26 8.40
C ILE A 153 -16.16 0.94 7.65
N ALA A 154 -15.84 2.02 8.34
CA ALA A 154 -15.23 3.20 7.71
C ALA A 154 -13.88 2.88 7.07
N LEU A 155 -13.08 2.03 7.72
CA LEU A 155 -11.82 1.51 7.18
C LEU A 155 -12.07 0.75 5.86
N LEU A 156 -13.00 -0.21 5.86
CA LEU A 156 -13.37 -0.97 4.67
C LEU A 156 -13.85 -0.07 3.53
N VAL A 157 -14.73 0.88 3.81
CA VAL A 157 -15.29 1.80 2.80
C VAL A 157 -14.19 2.69 2.21
N GLN A 158 -13.34 3.27 3.05
CA GLN A 158 -12.19 4.08 2.63
C GLN A 158 -11.26 3.29 1.71
N ASN A 159 -10.77 2.14 2.18
CA ASN A 159 -9.78 1.36 1.45
C ASN A 159 -10.36 0.79 0.14
N SER A 160 -11.64 0.43 0.15
CA SER A 160 -12.39 0.02 -1.05
C SER A 160 -12.47 1.15 -2.08
N LEU A 161 -12.77 2.38 -1.63
CA LEU A 161 -12.85 3.55 -2.51
C LEU A 161 -11.49 3.86 -3.14
N LEU A 162 -10.43 3.90 -2.34
CA LEU A 162 -9.07 4.20 -2.83
C LEU A 162 -8.56 3.12 -3.78
N THR A 163 -8.64 1.85 -3.38
CA THR A 163 -8.22 0.70 -4.20
C THR A 163 -9.06 0.57 -5.47
N GLY A 164 -10.38 0.71 -5.36
CA GLY A 164 -11.28 0.70 -6.51
C GLY A 164 -11.00 1.82 -7.49
N THR A 165 -10.65 3.02 -6.99
CA THR A 165 -10.22 4.14 -7.83
C THR A 165 -8.91 3.86 -8.55
N LEU A 166 -7.93 3.24 -7.87
CA LEU A 166 -6.67 2.81 -8.49
C LEU A 166 -6.90 1.76 -9.59
N LEU A 167 -7.71 0.73 -9.33
CA LEU A 167 -8.07 -0.28 -10.32
C LEU A 167 -8.79 0.35 -11.53
N ALA A 168 -9.70 1.28 -11.28
CA ALA A 168 -10.45 1.96 -12.33
C ALA A 168 -9.54 2.84 -13.21
N LEU A 169 -8.64 3.61 -12.59
CA LEU A 169 -7.62 4.40 -13.29
C LEU A 169 -6.65 3.49 -14.08
N GLY A 170 -6.21 2.37 -13.49
CA GLY A 170 -5.39 1.35 -14.15
C GLY A 170 -6.08 0.71 -15.35
N SER A 171 -7.40 0.52 -15.30
CA SER A 171 -8.18 0.01 -16.43
C SER A 171 -8.06 0.89 -17.67
N THR A 172 -7.76 2.19 -17.51
CA THR A 172 -7.59 3.12 -18.63
C THR A 172 -6.30 2.85 -19.43
N LEU A 173 -5.37 2.07 -18.90
CA LEU A 173 -4.18 1.61 -19.63
C LEU A 173 -4.53 0.59 -20.72
N PHE A 174 -5.76 0.05 -20.73
CA PHE A 174 -6.22 -0.98 -21.66
C PHE A 174 -7.51 -0.53 -22.34
N VAL A 175 -7.57 -0.68 -23.67
CA VAL A 175 -8.69 -0.13 -24.47
C VAL A 175 -9.90 -1.06 -24.46
N THR A 176 -9.70 -2.31 -24.86
CA THR A 176 -10.81 -3.26 -25.04
C THR A 176 -11.26 -3.87 -23.71
N ARG A 177 -12.54 -4.26 -23.61
CA ARG A 177 -13.07 -4.96 -22.44
C ARG A 177 -12.28 -6.22 -22.12
N ARG A 178 -11.91 -7.00 -23.14
CA ARG A 178 -11.07 -8.19 -23.00
C ARG A 178 -9.70 -7.86 -22.40
N ALA A 179 -9.04 -6.81 -22.88
CA ALA A 179 -7.74 -6.38 -22.36
C ALA A 179 -7.83 -5.94 -20.90
N LYS A 180 -8.88 -5.18 -20.53
CA LYS A 180 -9.13 -4.78 -19.14
C LYS A 180 -9.33 -5.97 -18.21
N MET A 181 -10.12 -6.97 -18.63
CA MET A 181 -10.36 -8.18 -17.84
C MET A 181 -9.10 -9.02 -17.68
N ILE A 182 -8.30 -9.19 -18.74
CA ILE A 182 -7.03 -9.91 -18.67
C ILE A 182 -6.07 -9.18 -17.73
N ALA A 183 -5.94 -7.86 -17.87
CA ALA A 183 -5.08 -7.07 -17.00
C ALA A 183 -5.51 -7.14 -15.53
N LEU A 184 -6.80 -7.06 -15.25
CA LEU A 184 -7.33 -7.22 -13.90
C LEU A 184 -7.01 -8.61 -13.33
N ALA A 185 -7.26 -9.67 -14.11
CA ALA A 185 -6.97 -11.05 -13.69
C ALA A 185 -5.48 -11.26 -13.43
N VAL A 186 -4.61 -10.74 -14.30
CA VAL A 186 -3.14 -10.81 -14.12
C VAL A 186 -2.73 -10.05 -12.88
N VAL A 187 -3.15 -8.80 -12.69
CA VAL A 187 -2.74 -7.97 -11.55
C VAL A 187 -3.22 -8.58 -10.24
N VAL A 188 -4.47 -9.02 -10.14
CA VAL A 188 -5.01 -9.63 -8.92
C VAL A 188 -4.34 -10.99 -8.64
N GLY A 189 -4.12 -11.81 -9.67
CA GLY A 189 -3.48 -13.12 -9.52
C GLY A 189 -1.95 -13.11 -9.55
N PHE A 190 -1.31 -11.93 -9.59
CA PHE A 190 0.14 -11.83 -9.72
C PHE A 190 0.84 -12.25 -8.43
N SER A 191 1.76 -13.21 -8.55
CA SER A 191 2.68 -13.68 -7.49
C SER A 191 3.95 -14.22 -8.12
N GLY A 192 5.02 -14.34 -7.33
CA GLY A 192 6.12 -15.23 -7.68
C GLY A 192 5.72 -16.70 -7.65
N LEU A 193 6.68 -17.59 -7.91
CA LEU A 193 6.46 -19.03 -7.82
C LEU A 193 6.65 -19.54 -6.38
N ASP A 194 6.04 -18.86 -5.39
CA ASP A 194 6.24 -19.15 -3.95
C ASP A 194 5.90 -20.60 -3.60
N ALA A 195 4.85 -21.15 -4.21
CA ALA A 195 4.46 -22.55 -4.00
C ALA A 195 5.60 -23.51 -4.36
N LEU A 196 6.30 -23.25 -5.47
CA LEU A 196 7.45 -24.05 -5.87
C LEU A 196 8.65 -23.80 -4.95
N GLY A 197 8.93 -22.53 -4.61
CA GLY A 197 9.98 -22.17 -3.67
C GLY A 197 9.81 -22.85 -2.32
N ARG A 198 8.60 -22.82 -1.75
CA ARG A 198 8.22 -23.46 -0.49
C ARG A 198 8.39 -24.98 -0.55
N ILE A 199 7.90 -25.65 -1.60
CA ILE A 199 8.07 -27.10 -1.76
C ILE A 199 9.56 -27.46 -1.80
N LEU A 200 10.38 -26.71 -2.55
CA LEU A 200 11.80 -26.98 -2.71
C LEU A 200 12.63 -26.68 -1.45
N PHE A 201 12.32 -25.61 -0.72
CA PHE A 201 13.12 -25.15 0.43
C PHE A 201 12.59 -25.60 1.79
N ARG A 202 11.29 -25.87 1.91
CA ARG A 202 10.60 -26.18 3.18
C ARG A 202 9.87 -27.52 3.16
N GLY A 203 9.81 -28.21 2.02
CA GLY A 203 9.31 -29.59 1.93
C GLY A 203 7.78 -29.74 1.87
N GLY A 204 7.02 -28.67 1.64
CA GLY A 204 5.56 -28.74 1.53
C GLY A 204 4.87 -27.39 1.31
N LEU A 205 3.54 -27.40 1.26
CA LEU A 205 2.70 -26.19 1.26
C LEU A 205 2.25 -25.85 2.69
N SER A 206 1.94 -24.59 2.95
CA SER A 206 1.41 -24.06 4.22
C SER A 206 0.35 -23.01 3.94
N ASP A 207 -0.34 -22.53 4.98
CA ASP A 207 -1.36 -21.49 4.81
C ASP A 207 -0.78 -20.16 4.33
N HIS A 208 0.46 -19.82 4.70
CA HIS A 208 1.21 -18.71 4.13
C HIS A 208 2.43 -19.25 3.37
N LEU A 209 2.47 -19.06 2.05
CA LEU A 209 3.52 -19.63 1.19
C LEU A 209 4.75 -18.73 1.03
N GLU A 210 4.54 -17.43 1.17
CA GLU A 210 5.60 -16.43 1.01
C GLU A 210 6.62 -16.55 2.16
N ASN A 211 7.79 -15.91 2.02
CA ASN A 211 8.92 -15.99 2.97
C ASN A 211 9.70 -17.32 2.99
N TRP A 212 9.52 -18.17 1.98
CA TRP A 212 10.15 -19.50 1.91
C TRP A 212 11.69 -19.47 2.01
N ALA A 213 12.32 -18.40 1.52
CA ALA A 213 13.76 -18.16 1.60
C ALA A 213 14.17 -17.15 2.69
N TYR A 214 13.37 -16.86 3.72
CA TYR A 214 13.57 -15.69 4.59
C TYR A 214 13.61 -14.36 3.82
N LEU A 215 13.14 -14.39 2.57
CA LEU A 215 12.99 -13.31 1.61
C LEU A 215 11.57 -13.42 1.04
N GLN A 216 10.97 -12.30 0.64
CA GLN A 216 9.55 -12.20 0.37
C GLN A 216 9.21 -11.06 -0.61
N TYR A 217 8.67 -11.43 -1.76
CA TYR A 217 7.92 -10.53 -2.62
C TYR A 217 6.46 -10.93 -2.55
N SER A 218 5.64 -10.03 -2.01
CA SER A 218 4.26 -10.36 -1.76
C SER A 218 3.41 -10.31 -3.01
N SER A 219 2.57 -11.33 -3.17
CA SER A 219 1.49 -11.37 -4.15
C SER A 219 0.53 -10.19 -3.95
N THR A 220 -0.19 -9.81 -5.00
CA THR A 220 -1.18 -8.72 -4.92
C THR A 220 -2.25 -9.00 -3.86
N VAL A 221 -2.69 -10.25 -3.73
CA VAL A 221 -3.69 -10.66 -2.73
C VAL A 221 -3.10 -10.55 -1.33
N THR A 222 -1.87 -11.05 -1.11
CA THR A 222 -1.20 -10.94 0.19
C THR A 222 -1.03 -9.48 0.60
N LEU A 223 -0.63 -8.60 -0.34
CA LEU A 223 -0.52 -7.17 -0.08
C LEU A 223 -1.85 -6.56 0.38
N ALA A 224 -2.96 -6.92 -0.29
CA ALA A 224 -4.29 -6.45 0.09
C ALA A 224 -4.74 -6.99 1.47
N PHE A 225 -4.39 -8.23 1.81
CA PHE A 225 -4.88 -8.93 3.00
C PHE A 225 -4.08 -8.63 4.26
N TRP A 226 -2.78 -8.36 4.13
CA TRP A 226 -1.89 -8.14 5.27
C TRP A 226 -1.58 -6.66 5.49
N VAL A 227 -1.39 -5.91 4.40
CA VAL A 227 -0.76 -4.59 4.43
C VAL A 227 -1.41 -3.59 3.47
N PRO A 228 -2.75 -3.41 3.48
CA PRO A 228 -3.45 -2.57 2.51
C PRO A 228 -2.91 -1.14 2.46
N GLN A 229 -2.43 -0.58 3.58
CA GLN A 229 -1.82 0.75 3.59
C GLN A 229 -0.53 0.85 2.76
N HIS A 230 0.31 -0.20 2.81
CA HIS A 230 1.54 -0.28 2.04
C HIS A 230 1.23 -0.57 0.57
N ALA A 231 0.25 -1.44 0.31
CA ALA A 231 -0.23 -1.79 -1.00
C ALA A 231 -0.73 -0.55 -1.77
N ILE A 232 -1.66 0.20 -1.18
CA ILE A 232 -2.23 1.42 -1.79
C ILE A 232 -1.13 2.45 -2.09
N SER A 233 -0.20 2.70 -1.18
CA SER A 233 0.93 3.61 -1.40
C SER A 233 1.81 3.18 -2.58
N GLY A 234 2.21 1.90 -2.63
CA GLY A 234 3.01 1.37 -3.74
C GLY A 234 2.25 1.35 -5.06
N TRP A 235 0.96 1.05 -5.05
CA TRP A 235 0.09 1.07 -6.24
C TRP A 235 -0.10 2.48 -6.78
N ILE A 236 -0.21 3.50 -5.93
CA ILE A 236 -0.20 4.92 -6.36
C ILE A 236 1.11 5.24 -7.08
N GLY A 237 2.25 4.83 -6.51
CA GLY A 237 3.56 5.04 -7.12
C GLY A 237 3.69 4.38 -8.50
N ALA A 238 3.33 3.10 -8.60
CA ALA A 238 3.36 2.33 -9.84
C ALA A 238 2.39 2.88 -10.90
N LEU A 239 1.13 3.09 -10.51
CA LEU A 239 0.10 3.54 -11.44
C LEU A 239 0.36 4.96 -11.94
N GLY A 240 0.81 5.86 -11.05
CA GLY A 240 1.22 7.21 -11.45
C GLY A 240 2.33 7.18 -12.50
N PHE A 241 3.36 6.33 -12.30
CA PHE A 241 4.41 6.12 -13.29
C PHE A 241 3.88 5.55 -14.62
N LEU A 242 3.02 4.53 -14.57
CA LEU A 242 2.45 3.90 -15.76
C LEU A 242 1.55 4.86 -16.56
N LEU A 243 0.74 5.67 -15.88
CA LEU A 243 -0.10 6.68 -16.51
C LEU A 243 0.74 7.82 -17.09
N TRP A 244 1.81 8.25 -16.42
CA TRP A 244 2.77 9.20 -16.99
C TRP A 244 3.44 8.62 -18.24
N ARG A 245 3.85 7.35 -18.17
CA ARG A 245 4.50 6.65 -19.30
C ARG A 245 3.56 6.44 -20.48
N ALA A 246 2.27 6.34 -20.22
CA ALA A 246 1.20 6.29 -21.23
C ALA A 246 0.75 7.70 -21.68
N GLU A 247 1.44 8.77 -21.27
CA GLU A 247 1.16 10.17 -21.60
C GLU A 247 -0.25 10.64 -21.16
N LYS A 248 -0.82 9.96 -20.16
CA LYS A 248 -2.13 10.29 -19.59
C LYS A 248 -2.03 11.23 -18.39
N LEU A 249 -0.95 11.09 -17.60
CA LEU A 249 -0.75 11.85 -16.38
C LEU A 249 0.46 12.78 -16.52
N PRO A 250 0.31 14.10 -16.32
CA PRO A 250 1.44 15.02 -16.29
C PRO A 250 2.45 14.66 -15.19
N LEU A 251 3.73 14.92 -15.43
CA LEU A 251 4.81 14.60 -14.49
C LEU A 251 4.59 15.22 -13.12
N GLY A 252 4.25 16.52 -13.05
CA GLY A 252 4.02 17.22 -11.80
C GLY A 252 2.89 16.65 -10.96
N VAL A 253 1.83 16.17 -11.61
CA VAL A 253 0.72 15.52 -10.91
C VAL A 253 1.16 14.17 -10.35
N TYR A 254 1.91 13.37 -11.11
CA TYR A 254 2.49 12.12 -10.61
C TYR A 254 3.40 12.37 -9.40
N LEU A 255 4.36 13.28 -9.54
CA LEU A 255 5.31 13.58 -8.47
C LEU A 255 4.63 14.18 -7.23
N ALA A 256 3.55 14.93 -7.39
CA ALA A 256 2.81 15.52 -6.28
C ALA A 256 2.13 14.47 -5.40
N LEU A 257 1.73 13.32 -5.95
CA LEU A 257 1.13 12.23 -5.17
C LEU A 257 2.11 11.59 -4.18
N LEU A 258 3.41 11.56 -4.51
CA LEU A 258 4.39 10.76 -3.80
C LEU A 258 4.58 11.21 -2.33
N PRO A 259 4.85 12.49 -2.01
CA PRO A 259 4.97 12.92 -0.62
C PRO A 259 3.73 12.61 0.22
N LEU A 260 2.54 12.66 -0.38
CA LEU A 260 1.27 12.42 0.30
C LEU A 260 1.12 10.96 0.77
N THR A 261 1.77 9.99 0.12
CA THR A 261 1.70 8.58 0.52
C THR A 261 2.60 8.23 1.70
N ALA A 262 3.48 9.13 2.14
CA ALA A 262 4.44 8.88 3.23
C ALA A 262 3.75 8.43 4.51
N LEU A 263 2.63 9.06 4.88
CA LEU A 263 1.90 8.78 6.11
C LEU A 263 1.16 7.43 6.07
N TRP A 264 0.92 6.89 4.88
CA TRP A 264 0.38 5.54 4.69
C TRP A 264 1.49 4.49 4.68
N SER A 265 2.63 4.81 4.07
CA SER A 265 3.76 3.90 3.93
C SER A 265 5.01 4.65 3.47
N PRO A 266 5.96 4.96 4.38
CA PRO A 266 7.24 5.56 3.99
C PRO A 266 8.07 4.60 3.13
N LEU A 267 7.96 3.28 3.39
CA LEU A 267 8.66 2.26 2.61
C LEU A 267 8.11 2.13 1.18
N GLY A 268 6.79 2.26 1.02
CA GLY A 268 6.12 2.27 -0.29
C GLY A 268 6.47 3.50 -1.11
N LEU A 269 6.58 4.67 -0.45
CA LEU A 269 7.12 5.89 -1.05
C LEU A 269 8.56 5.65 -1.56
N MET A 270 9.45 5.10 -0.72
CA MET A 270 10.81 4.77 -1.13
C MET A 270 10.84 3.81 -2.34
N GLY A 271 9.96 2.81 -2.35
CA GLY A 271 9.79 1.89 -3.48
C GLY A 271 9.37 2.54 -4.81
N ALA A 272 8.70 3.71 -4.75
CA ALA A 272 8.31 4.46 -5.94
C ALA A 272 9.44 5.38 -6.47
N MET A 273 10.46 5.69 -5.66
CA MET A 273 11.52 6.64 -6.01
C MET A 273 12.35 6.28 -7.25
N PRO A 274 12.72 5.01 -7.51
CA PRO A 274 13.43 4.67 -8.74
C PRO A 274 12.66 5.03 -10.01
N PHE A 275 11.33 4.91 -9.98
CA PHE A 275 10.45 5.23 -11.10
C PHE A 275 10.20 6.73 -11.23
N ALA A 276 10.09 7.44 -10.10
CA ALA A 276 10.06 8.90 -10.07
C ALA A 276 11.35 9.49 -10.65
N ALA A 277 12.52 8.95 -10.27
CA ALA A 277 13.82 9.33 -10.79
C ALA A 277 13.92 9.07 -12.29
N LEU A 278 13.51 7.89 -12.76
CA LEU A 278 13.46 7.59 -14.20
C LEU A 278 12.57 8.59 -14.96
N ALA A 279 11.41 8.95 -14.39
CA ALA A 279 10.49 9.89 -14.99
C ALA A 279 11.08 11.32 -15.05
N GLY A 280 11.69 11.77 -13.96
CA GLY A 280 12.37 13.06 -13.86
C GLY A 280 13.56 13.17 -14.81
N VAL A 281 14.49 12.21 -14.78
CA VAL A 281 15.68 12.19 -15.66
C VAL A 281 15.29 12.17 -17.13
N ARG A 282 14.28 11.38 -17.51
CA ARG A 282 13.80 11.36 -18.90
C ARG A 282 13.26 12.72 -19.30
N SER A 283 12.41 13.32 -18.47
CA SER A 283 11.77 14.61 -18.76
C SER A 283 12.77 15.77 -18.79
N LEU A 284 13.82 15.71 -17.96
CA LEU A 284 14.96 16.63 -18.02
C LEU A 284 15.74 16.47 -19.33
N ARG A 285 16.07 15.23 -19.71
CA ARG A 285 16.81 14.94 -20.95
C ARG A 285 16.03 15.37 -22.20
N THR A 286 14.72 15.22 -22.20
CA THR A 286 13.84 15.66 -23.30
C THR A 286 13.46 17.14 -23.22
N ARG A 287 13.89 17.86 -22.17
CA ARG A 287 13.57 19.28 -21.92
C ARG A 287 12.06 19.56 -21.92
N THR A 288 11.28 18.64 -21.34
CA THR A 288 9.81 18.73 -21.27
C THR A 288 9.28 19.16 -19.91
N ILE A 289 10.16 19.59 -19.00
CA ILE A 289 9.79 20.06 -17.64
C ILE A 289 9.02 21.37 -17.74
N ARG A 290 7.89 21.43 -17.04
CA ARG A 290 7.00 22.59 -16.90
C ARG A 290 7.08 23.14 -15.47
N PRO A 291 6.70 24.41 -15.23
CA PRO A 291 6.67 24.96 -13.87
C PRO A 291 5.79 24.15 -12.90
N ALA A 292 4.66 23.60 -13.38
CA ALA A 292 3.79 22.72 -12.60
C ALA A 292 4.48 21.42 -12.15
N ASP A 293 5.51 20.97 -12.87
CA ASP A 293 6.29 19.79 -12.51
C ASP A 293 7.19 20.00 -11.29
N ILE A 294 7.38 21.27 -10.89
CA ILE A 294 8.14 21.67 -9.70
C ILE A 294 7.18 22.18 -8.62
N ALA A 295 6.22 23.03 -8.99
CA ALA A 295 5.33 23.68 -8.04
C ALA A 295 4.39 22.70 -7.31
N LEU A 296 3.81 21.71 -8.01
CA LEU A 296 2.89 20.75 -7.39
C LEU A 296 3.59 19.84 -6.37
N PRO A 297 4.74 19.21 -6.70
CA PRO A 297 5.48 18.40 -5.73
C PRO A 297 6.08 19.22 -4.59
N ALA A 298 6.48 20.47 -4.82
CA ALA A 298 6.94 21.36 -3.77
C ALA A 298 5.81 21.68 -2.77
N LEU A 299 4.60 21.97 -3.28
CA LEU A 299 3.43 22.21 -2.45
C LEU A 299 3.06 20.98 -1.60
N THR A 300 3.03 19.79 -2.20
CA THR A 300 2.69 18.57 -1.44
C THR A 300 3.78 18.17 -0.46
N THR A 301 5.05 18.35 -0.82
CA THR A 301 6.17 18.20 0.13
C THR A 301 6.01 19.13 1.33
N LEU A 302 5.69 20.41 1.10
CA LEU A 302 5.49 21.39 2.17
C LEU A 302 4.33 20.99 3.11
N LEU A 303 3.20 20.54 2.55
CA LEU A 303 2.08 20.02 3.34
C LEU A 303 2.46 18.80 4.19
N CYS A 304 3.34 17.95 3.66
CA CYS A 304 3.79 16.73 4.34
C CYS A 304 4.94 16.95 5.34
N VAL A 305 5.53 18.16 5.46
CA VAL A 305 6.69 18.39 6.33
C VAL A 305 6.47 17.87 7.77
N PRO A 306 5.36 18.18 8.47
CA PRO A 306 5.10 17.61 9.78
C PRO A 306 4.99 16.09 9.76
N GLY A 307 4.33 15.50 8.76
CA GLY A 307 4.23 14.04 8.61
C GLY A 307 5.59 13.38 8.41
N LEU A 308 6.49 13.99 7.64
CA LEU A 308 7.85 13.49 7.43
C LEU A 308 8.68 13.56 8.71
N PHE A 309 8.61 14.65 9.47
CA PHE A 309 9.28 14.75 10.77
C PHE A 309 8.73 13.77 11.80
N TYR A 310 7.41 13.56 11.80
CA TYR A 310 6.75 12.56 12.64
C TYR A 310 7.27 11.14 12.33
N LEU A 311 7.33 10.74 11.06
CA LEU A 311 7.83 9.42 10.67
C LEU A 311 9.33 9.24 10.93
N ALA A 312 10.12 10.31 10.80
CA ALA A 312 11.57 10.29 10.99
C ALA A 312 12.02 10.35 12.46
N ALA A 313 11.12 10.65 13.39
CA ALA A 313 11.44 10.74 14.82
C ALA A 313 12.04 9.42 15.35
N ALA A 314 13.04 9.52 16.25
CA ALA A 314 13.69 8.36 16.87
C ALA A 314 14.13 7.24 15.86
N GLY A 315 14.53 7.62 14.65
CA GLY A 315 14.83 6.67 13.57
C GLY A 315 16.01 5.73 13.84
N ASP A 316 16.89 6.10 14.78
CA ASP A 316 17.97 5.26 15.30
C ASP A 316 17.44 3.97 15.95
N GLY A 317 16.26 4.00 16.56
CA GLY A 317 15.61 2.81 17.14
C GLY A 317 15.06 1.83 16.09
N VAL A 318 14.88 2.26 14.84
CA VAL A 318 14.48 1.38 13.72
C VAL A 318 15.70 0.79 13.05
N GLY A 319 16.70 1.64 12.78
CA GLY A 319 17.95 1.25 12.13
C GLY A 319 17.82 0.86 10.66
N ALA A 320 18.95 0.90 9.96
CA ALA A 320 19.10 0.36 8.62
C ALA A 320 20.46 -0.31 8.49
N ARG A 321 20.52 -1.47 7.83
CA ARG A 321 21.77 -2.20 7.60
C ARG A 321 21.76 -2.95 6.28
N LEU A 322 22.96 -3.23 5.77
CA LEU A 322 23.11 -4.14 4.64
C LEU A 322 23.05 -5.59 5.13
N MET A 323 22.33 -6.42 4.39
CA MET A 323 22.21 -7.85 4.66
C MET A 323 23.26 -8.64 3.91
N ALA A 324 23.91 -9.58 4.59
CA ALA A 324 24.70 -10.61 3.95
C ALA A 324 23.78 -11.78 3.58
N LEU A 325 23.51 -11.94 2.28
CA LEU A 325 22.68 -13.02 1.76
C LEU A 325 23.54 -14.13 1.17
N SER A 326 23.14 -15.39 1.39
CA SER A 326 23.76 -16.53 0.70
C SER A 326 23.53 -16.39 -0.81
N PRO A 327 24.57 -16.42 -1.66
CA PRO A 327 24.42 -16.24 -3.10
C PRO A 327 23.46 -17.26 -3.75
N LEU A 328 23.46 -18.50 -3.26
CA LEU A 328 22.58 -19.55 -3.77
C LEU A 328 21.11 -19.30 -3.37
N GLN A 329 20.87 -18.93 -2.12
CA GLN A 329 19.53 -18.62 -1.59
C GLN A 329 18.94 -17.42 -2.32
N TRP A 330 19.70 -16.33 -2.42
CA TRP A 330 19.30 -15.12 -3.14
C TRP A 330 19.09 -15.39 -4.64
N GLY A 331 20.01 -16.13 -5.29
CA GLY A 331 19.90 -16.45 -6.71
C GLY A 331 18.67 -17.30 -7.04
N LEU A 332 18.33 -18.29 -6.19
CA LEU A 332 17.13 -19.10 -6.35
C LEU A 332 15.86 -18.29 -6.09
N PHE A 333 15.88 -17.39 -5.10
CA PHE A 333 14.77 -16.47 -4.83
C PHE A 333 14.51 -15.54 -6.01
N GLU A 334 15.52 -14.82 -6.50
CA GLU A 334 15.37 -13.93 -7.65
C GLU A 334 14.97 -14.69 -8.93
N LEU A 335 15.43 -15.93 -9.09
CA LEU A 335 15.02 -16.78 -10.21
C LEU A 335 13.51 -17.00 -10.20
N LEU A 336 12.97 -17.49 -9.08
CA LEU A 336 11.57 -17.92 -8.95
C LEU A 336 10.58 -16.77 -8.81
N GLU A 337 11.03 -15.63 -8.26
CA GLU A 337 10.15 -14.49 -7.99
C GLU A 337 10.16 -13.45 -9.11
N VAL A 338 11.33 -13.21 -9.73
CA VAL A 338 11.54 -12.06 -10.63
C VAL A 338 11.92 -12.51 -12.03
N LEU A 339 12.99 -13.31 -12.17
CA LEU A 339 13.58 -13.62 -13.46
C LEU A 339 12.66 -14.49 -14.33
N VAL A 340 11.82 -15.35 -13.74
CA VAL A 340 10.80 -16.11 -14.49
C VAL A 340 9.87 -15.21 -15.31
N TYR A 341 9.58 -13.99 -14.84
CA TYR A 341 8.74 -13.03 -15.57
C TYR A 341 9.56 -12.05 -16.40
N VAL A 342 10.71 -11.60 -15.89
CA VAL A 342 11.59 -10.65 -16.59
C VAL A 342 12.20 -11.29 -17.84
N ALA A 343 12.63 -12.55 -17.81
CA ALA A 343 13.31 -13.18 -18.94
C ALA A 343 12.42 -13.30 -20.20
N PRO A 344 11.18 -13.81 -20.13
CA PRO A 344 10.27 -13.79 -21.29
C PRO A 344 10.03 -12.38 -21.82
N LEU A 345 9.89 -11.37 -20.95
CA LEU A 345 9.71 -9.99 -21.37
C LEU A 345 10.96 -9.44 -22.06
N ALA A 346 12.14 -9.65 -21.50
CA ALA A 346 13.40 -9.13 -22.03
C ALA A 346 13.81 -9.80 -23.36
N LEU A 347 13.54 -11.11 -23.51
CA LEU A 347 13.97 -11.89 -24.67
C LEU A 347 12.96 -11.89 -25.81
N LEU A 348 11.66 -11.88 -25.51
CA LEU A 348 10.61 -12.07 -26.51
C LEU A 348 9.87 -10.76 -26.86
N VAL A 349 9.85 -9.77 -25.95
CA VAL A 349 9.20 -8.47 -26.17
C VAL A 349 10.23 -7.42 -26.58
N HIS A 350 10.42 -7.26 -27.89
CA HIS A 350 11.45 -6.38 -28.44
C HIS A 350 11.21 -4.90 -28.16
N ARG A 351 9.93 -4.47 -28.14
CA ARG A 351 9.51 -3.09 -27.88
C ARG A 351 8.36 -3.06 -26.88
N PRO A 352 8.65 -3.21 -25.57
CA PRO A 352 7.59 -3.16 -24.56
C PRO A 352 6.95 -1.78 -24.55
N ARG A 353 5.62 -1.71 -24.49
CA ARG A 353 4.85 -0.44 -24.53
C ARG A 353 5.28 0.53 -23.43
N PHE A 354 5.55 0.01 -22.23
CA PHE A 354 6.01 0.81 -21.09
C PHE A 354 7.52 1.10 -21.12
N GLY A 355 8.22 0.64 -22.16
CA GLY A 355 9.62 0.95 -22.47
C GLY A 355 10.64 0.10 -21.72
N ARG A 356 11.73 -0.25 -22.41
CA ARG A 356 12.78 -1.16 -21.90
C ARG A 356 13.47 -0.63 -20.64
N ASN A 357 13.65 0.69 -20.52
CA ASN A 357 14.27 1.29 -19.33
C ASN A 357 13.43 1.05 -18.06
N SER A 358 12.10 0.91 -18.19
CA SER A 358 11.23 0.60 -17.06
C SER A 358 11.48 -0.84 -16.58
N LEU A 359 11.64 -1.77 -17.52
CA LEU A 359 12.02 -3.16 -17.22
C LEU A 359 13.41 -3.23 -16.57
N VAL A 360 14.38 -2.46 -17.07
CA VAL A 360 15.72 -2.41 -16.47
C VAL A 360 15.68 -1.87 -15.05
N VAL A 361 14.99 -0.74 -14.82
CA VAL A 361 14.91 -0.12 -13.48
C VAL A 361 14.18 -1.03 -12.50
N LEU A 362 13.04 -1.64 -12.88
CA LEU A 362 12.34 -2.56 -11.99
C LEU A 362 13.18 -3.80 -11.68
N THR A 363 13.93 -4.34 -12.64
CA THR A 363 14.78 -5.53 -12.43
C THR A 363 15.96 -5.20 -11.52
N LEU A 364 16.66 -4.10 -11.76
CA LEU A 364 17.77 -3.67 -10.90
C LEU A 364 17.29 -3.37 -9.48
N TRP A 365 16.12 -2.75 -9.34
CA TRP A 365 15.53 -2.45 -8.04
C TRP A 365 15.20 -3.74 -7.28
N LEU A 366 14.47 -4.67 -7.90
CA LEU A 366 14.14 -5.95 -7.27
C LEU A 366 15.41 -6.74 -6.92
N ILE A 367 16.41 -6.81 -7.79
CA ILE A 367 17.67 -7.49 -7.48
C ILE A 367 18.42 -6.86 -6.28
N ALA A 368 18.36 -5.53 -6.13
CA ALA A 368 19.13 -4.80 -5.12
C ALA A 368 18.46 -4.76 -3.73
N ILE A 369 17.13 -4.68 -3.69
CA ILE A 369 16.37 -4.47 -2.46
C ILE A 369 16.64 -5.52 -1.35
N PRO A 370 16.79 -6.84 -1.63
CA PRO A 370 17.04 -7.85 -0.60
C PRO A 370 18.29 -7.58 0.26
N TYR A 371 19.25 -6.83 -0.26
CA TYR A 371 20.48 -6.48 0.45
C TYR A 371 20.30 -5.34 1.46
N VAL A 372 19.11 -4.75 1.57
CA VAL A 372 18.83 -3.63 2.48
C VAL A 372 17.77 -4.05 3.49
N GLN A 373 18.11 -3.92 4.77
CA GLN A 373 17.17 -4.08 5.87
C GLN A 373 16.90 -2.73 6.51
N ILE A 374 15.63 -2.40 6.72
CA ILE A 374 15.19 -1.28 7.56
C ILE A 374 14.23 -1.86 8.60
N GLY A 375 14.53 -1.63 9.88
CA GLY A 375 13.83 -2.30 10.99
C GLY A 375 14.36 -3.70 11.30
N ALA A 376 13.59 -4.45 12.10
CA ALA A 376 14.00 -5.76 12.62
C ALA A 376 13.80 -6.92 11.63
N SER A 377 12.91 -6.77 10.64
CA SER A 377 12.54 -7.80 9.67
C SER A 377 12.84 -7.37 8.24
N THR A 378 12.34 -8.11 7.25
CA THR A 378 12.52 -7.85 5.81
C THR A 378 11.48 -6.87 5.24
N ASP A 379 10.91 -6.01 6.09
CA ASP A 379 9.84 -5.07 5.73
C ASP A 379 10.22 -4.14 4.59
N PHE A 380 11.46 -3.62 4.57
CA PHE A 380 11.91 -2.79 3.46
C PHE A 380 11.72 -3.50 2.13
N MET A 381 12.14 -4.77 2.03
CA MET A 381 12.01 -5.55 0.81
C MET A 381 10.56 -5.86 0.46
N MET A 382 9.74 -6.24 1.45
CA MET A 382 8.32 -6.48 1.22
C MET A 382 7.56 -5.24 0.74
N ARG A 383 7.90 -4.04 1.26
CA ARG A 383 7.12 -2.82 0.98
C ARG A 383 7.70 -1.98 -0.16
N ALA A 384 9.02 -1.91 -0.32
CA ALA A 384 9.67 -1.13 -1.37
C ALA A 384 9.62 -1.81 -2.75
N SER A 385 9.33 -3.11 -2.80
CA SER A 385 9.16 -3.87 -4.05
C SER A 385 7.79 -3.66 -4.72
N ILE A 386 6.77 -3.23 -3.96
CA ILE A 386 5.36 -3.15 -4.42
C ILE A 386 5.22 -2.41 -5.75
N SER A 387 5.88 -1.26 -5.89
CA SER A 387 5.80 -0.45 -7.12
C SER A 387 6.37 -1.21 -8.33
N ALA A 388 7.53 -1.85 -8.16
CA ALA A 388 8.21 -2.60 -9.22
C ALA A 388 7.43 -3.85 -9.63
N LEU A 389 6.90 -4.60 -8.66
CA LEU A 389 6.07 -5.79 -8.90
C LEU A 389 4.77 -5.43 -9.63
N THR A 390 4.14 -4.32 -9.26
CA THR A 390 2.92 -3.83 -9.94
C THR A 390 3.19 -3.43 -11.39
N ILE A 391 4.31 -2.73 -11.65
CA ILE A 391 4.74 -2.39 -13.00
C ILE A 391 5.03 -3.67 -13.81
N LEU A 392 5.72 -4.65 -13.21
CA LEU A 392 6.00 -5.94 -13.82
C LEU A 392 4.70 -6.68 -14.18
N ALA A 393 3.73 -6.75 -13.26
CA ALA A 393 2.42 -7.36 -13.51
C ALA A 393 1.68 -6.71 -14.69
N VAL A 394 1.70 -5.38 -14.79
CA VAL A 394 1.09 -4.65 -15.92
C VAL A 394 1.85 -4.91 -17.22
N MET A 395 3.18 -5.02 -17.19
CA MET A 395 3.97 -5.38 -18.38
C MET A 395 3.74 -6.82 -18.83
N VAL A 396 3.53 -7.77 -17.89
CA VAL A 396 3.13 -9.16 -18.18
C VAL A 396 1.75 -9.18 -18.83
N ALA A 397 0.78 -8.44 -18.28
CA ALA A 397 -0.57 -8.33 -18.86
C ALA A 397 -0.53 -7.76 -20.30
N ASP A 398 0.27 -6.73 -20.53
CA ASP A 398 0.48 -6.16 -21.86
C ASP A 398 1.07 -7.18 -22.85
N ALA A 399 2.12 -7.90 -22.43
CA ALA A 399 2.77 -8.91 -23.26
C ALA A 399 1.83 -10.07 -23.63
N LEU A 400 0.98 -10.53 -22.71
CA LEU A 400 -0.04 -11.55 -23.01
C LEU A 400 -0.99 -11.12 -24.13
N LEU A 401 -1.33 -9.83 -24.16
CA LEU A 401 -2.24 -9.26 -25.15
C LEU A 401 -1.55 -9.08 -26.50
N THR A 402 -0.33 -8.52 -26.51
CA THR A 402 0.34 -8.05 -27.72
C THR A 402 1.30 -9.05 -28.35
N THR A 403 1.83 -10.01 -27.59
CA THR A 403 2.94 -10.88 -28.01
C THR A 403 2.55 -12.35 -27.91
N PRO A 404 2.09 -13.00 -29.00
CA PRO A 404 1.62 -14.39 -28.95
C PRO A 404 2.63 -15.39 -28.39
N ARG A 405 3.92 -15.19 -28.67
CA ARG A 405 5.01 -16.09 -28.22
C ARG A 405 5.19 -16.12 -26.70
N THR A 406 4.79 -15.08 -25.97
CA THR A 406 4.88 -15.05 -24.51
C THR A 406 3.66 -15.64 -23.82
N ARG A 407 2.57 -15.94 -24.54
CA ARG A 407 1.28 -16.33 -23.95
C ARG A 407 1.36 -17.60 -23.13
N LEU A 408 1.76 -18.70 -23.77
CA LEU A 408 1.83 -20.00 -23.09
C LEU A 408 2.76 -19.97 -21.86
N PRO A 409 4.03 -19.53 -21.95
CA PRO A 409 4.92 -19.54 -20.79
C PRO A 409 4.40 -18.63 -19.66
N LEU A 410 3.94 -17.42 -19.96
CA LEU A 410 3.44 -16.51 -18.93
C LEU A 410 2.14 -17.01 -18.29
N VAL A 411 1.22 -17.63 -19.06
CA VAL A 411 0.00 -18.23 -18.48
C VAL A 411 0.35 -19.37 -17.53
N ILE A 412 1.28 -20.25 -17.89
CA ILE A 412 1.74 -21.32 -17.00
C ILE A 412 2.30 -20.74 -15.70
N LEU A 413 3.18 -19.75 -15.79
CA LEU A 413 3.78 -19.08 -14.63
C LEU A 413 2.72 -18.42 -13.74
N LEU A 414 1.76 -17.71 -14.34
CA LEU A 414 0.67 -17.05 -13.61
C LEU A 414 -0.26 -18.04 -12.93
N VAL A 415 -0.56 -19.19 -13.55
CA VAL A 415 -1.37 -20.24 -12.92
C VAL A 415 -0.65 -20.79 -11.69
N ILE A 416 0.64 -21.08 -11.80
CA ILE A 416 1.44 -21.56 -10.66
C ILE A 416 1.53 -20.49 -9.57
N GLY A 417 1.85 -19.24 -9.93
CA GLY A 417 1.95 -18.14 -8.97
C GLY A 417 0.62 -17.80 -8.29
N SER A 418 -0.51 -17.93 -8.99
CA SER A 418 -1.84 -17.64 -8.42
C SER A 418 -2.21 -18.56 -7.23
N VAL A 419 -1.51 -19.69 -7.05
CA VAL A 419 -1.67 -20.57 -5.88
C VAL A 419 -1.42 -19.81 -4.58
N THR A 420 -0.46 -18.87 -4.55
CA THR A 420 -0.18 -18.05 -3.36
C THR A 420 -1.41 -17.25 -2.93
N GLY A 421 -2.00 -16.46 -3.83
CA GLY A 421 -3.21 -15.71 -3.54
C GLY A 421 -4.43 -16.61 -3.27
N ALA A 422 -4.51 -17.78 -3.89
CA ALA A 422 -5.57 -18.75 -3.62
C ALA A 422 -5.50 -19.32 -2.20
N MET A 423 -4.31 -19.57 -1.66
CA MET A 423 -4.12 -20.02 -0.29
C MET A 423 -4.52 -18.95 0.73
N GLU A 424 -4.22 -17.69 0.44
CA GLU A 424 -4.68 -16.54 1.24
C GLU A 424 -6.21 -16.44 1.28
N ILE A 425 -6.88 -16.58 0.13
CA ILE A 425 -8.35 -16.61 0.04
C ILE A 425 -8.93 -17.83 0.77
N ARG A 426 -8.30 -19.00 0.64
CA ARG A 426 -8.70 -20.20 1.38
C ARG A 426 -8.64 -19.95 2.89
N ARG A 427 -7.55 -19.37 3.40
CA ARG A 427 -7.40 -19.03 4.83
C ARG A 427 -8.52 -18.08 5.28
N ALA A 428 -8.81 -17.05 4.48
CA ALA A 428 -9.88 -16.10 4.78
C ALA A 428 -11.28 -16.75 4.95
N LEU A 429 -11.54 -17.83 4.21
CA LEU A 429 -12.84 -18.52 4.20
C LEU A 429 -12.93 -19.66 5.23
N LEU A 430 -11.81 -20.28 5.61
CA LEU A 430 -11.80 -21.43 6.52
C LEU A 430 -11.78 -21.03 8.00
N HIS A 431 -11.16 -19.91 8.33
CA HIS A 431 -11.01 -19.48 9.72
C HIS A 431 -12.11 -18.49 10.13
N PRO A 432 -12.45 -18.43 11.42
CA PRO A 432 -13.49 -17.54 11.91
C PRO A 432 -13.13 -16.06 11.67
N ALA A 433 -14.18 -15.24 11.61
CA ALA A 433 -14.04 -13.80 11.47
C ALA A 433 -13.20 -13.17 12.59
N ALA A 434 -12.49 -12.09 12.26
CA ALA A 434 -11.57 -11.44 13.19
C ALA A 434 -12.27 -10.95 14.47
N PRO A 435 -11.91 -11.47 15.66
CA PRO A 435 -12.56 -11.09 16.92
C PRO A 435 -12.20 -9.66 17.30
N GLN A 436 -13.02 -9.00 18.13
CA GLN A 436 -12.73 -7.64 18.62
C GLN A 436 -11.45 -7.58 19.46
N VAL A 437 -10.57 -6.62 19.16
CA VAL A 437 -9.38 -6.33 19.95
C VAL A 437 -9.76 -5.42 21.12
N ARG A 438 -9.35 -5.79 22.34
CA ARG A 438 -9.70 -5.12 23.60
C ARG A 438 -8.50 -4.53 24.34
N CYS A 439 -7.29 -4.87 23.92
CA CYS A 439 -6.04 -4.40 24.52
C CYS A 439 -5.50 -3.13 23.86
N SER A 440 -4.61 -2.46 24.58
CA SER A 440 -3.66 -1.48 24.06
C SER A 440 -2.70 -2.10 23.04
N LEU A 441 -2.08 -1.24 22.23
CA LEU A 441 -0.99 -1.60 21.32
C LEU A 441 0.11 -2.41 22.03
N PHE A 442 0.59 -1.95 23.19
CA PHE A 442 1.68 -2.62 23.90
C PHE A 442 1.32 -4.05 24.31
N LYS A 443 0.14 -4.24 24.88
CA LYS A 443 -0.30 -5.58 25.31
C LYS A 443 -0.56 -6.49 24.11
N ALA A 444 -1.20 -6.00 23.05
CA ALA A 444 -1.41 -6.76 21.82
C ALA A 444 -0.06 -7.13 21.15
N TRP A 445 0.88 -6.19 21.09
CA TRP A 445 2.23 -6.44 20.56
C TRP A 445 2.96 -7.51 21.37
N ASN A 446 3.01 -7.38 22.69
CA ASN A 446 3.69 -8.37 23.55
C ASN A 446 3.07 -9.76 23.44
N GLN A 447 1.75 -9.85 23.25
CA GLN A 447 1.06 -11.13 23.09
C GLN A 447 1.36 -11.82 21.75
N SER A 448 1.55 -11.05 20.66
CA SER A 448 1.64 -11.58 19.29
C SER A 448 3.03 -11.54 18.67
N PHE A 449 3.83 -10.54 19.05
CA PHE A 449 5.09 -10.16 18.43
C PHE A 449 6.15 -9.79 19.48
N GLY A 450 6.06 -10.34 20.70
CA GLY A 450 6.95 -10.00 21.82
C GLY A 450 8.44 -10.25 21.54
N ASP A 451 8.76 -11.08 20.55
CA ASP A 451 10.13 -11.34 20.09
C ASP A 451 10.72 -10.20 19.24
N PHE A 452 9.88 -9.26 18.78
CA PHE A 452 10.27 -8.14 17.93
C PHE A 452 10.23 -6.80 18.68
N PRO A 453 11.16 -5.88 18.39
CA PRO A 453 11.16 -4.56 19.00
C PRO A 453 9.98 -3.72 18.49
N ILE A 454 9.25 -3.12 19.44
CA ILE A 454 8.11 -2.23 19.16
C ILE A 454 8.54 -0.84 18.65
N ASP A 455 9.83 -0.52 18.65
CA ASP A 455 10.38 0.81 18.31
C ASP A 455 10.07 1.26 16.86
N SER A 456 9.60 0.35 16.01
CA SER A 456 9.04 0.67 14.69
C SER A 456 7.66 1.33 14.73
N TYR A 457 6.92 1.19 15.83
CA TYR A 457 5.57 1.72 16.05
C TYR A 457 5.52 2.91 17.00
N VAL A 458 6.51 3.09 17.86
CA VAL A 458 6.52 4.14 18.88
C VAL A 458 7.81 4.95 18.86
N ALA A 459 7.78 6.13 19.48
CA ALA A 459 8.98 6.92 19.74
C ALA A 459 8.87 7.62 21.10
N PRO A 460 9.98 7.68 21.86
CA PRO A 460 10.02 8.47 23.09
C PRO A 460 9.65 9.93 22.83
N LEU A 461 8.77 10.48 23.66
CA LEU A 461 8.20 11.81 23.46
C LEU A 461 9.26 12.91 23.46
N ASP A 462 10.30 12.76 24.27
CA ASP A 462 11.45 13.66 24.39
C ASP A 462 12.37 13.62 23.16
N ARG A 463 12.31 12.56 22.36
CA ARG A 463 13.01 12.41 21.07
C ARG A 463 12.18 12.82 19.85
N MET A 464 10.90 13.17 20.03
CA MET A 464 10.08 13.74 18.96
C MET A 464 10.60 15.14 18.58
N PRO A 465 10.77 15.47 17.29
CA PRO A 465 11.14 16.83 16.88
C PRO A 465 10.14 17.86 17.40
N SER A 466 10.61 19.04 17.82
CA SER A 466 9.78 20.07 18.47
C SER A 466 8.55 20.49 17.64
N LEU A 467 8.66 20.47 16.31
CA LEU A 467 7.57 20.79 15.38
C LEU A 467 6.37 19.82 15.47
N VAL A 468 6.62 18.57 15.89
CA VAL A 468 5.64 17.47 15.88
C VAL A 468 5.47 16.84 17.27
N ARG A 469 6.06 17.45 18.30
CA ARG A 469 5.95 16.99 19.68
C ARG A 469 4.65 17.55 20.29
N PRO A 470 3.68 16.70 20.68
CA PRO A 470 2.45 17.18 21.31
C PRO A 470 2.73 17.86 22.65
N THR A 471 1.92 18.86 22.98
CA THR A 471 1.88 19.48 24.32
C THR A 471 0.79 18.82 25.15
N ASP A 472 1.14 18.34 26.34
CA ASP A 472 0.22 17.72 27.30
C ASP A 472 -0.60 16.52 26.75
N PRO A 473 0.06 15.46 26.25
CA PRO A 473 -0.64 14.28 25.75
C PRO A 473 -1.25 13.47 26.90
N ALA A 474 -2.46 12.94 26.68
CA ALA A 474 -3.11 12.08 27.65
C ALA A 474 -2.41 10.71 27.75
N PRO A 475 -2.21 10.16 28.95
CA PRO A 475 -1.70 8.79 29.09
C PRO A 475 -2.76 7.78 28.65
N VAL A 476 -2.35 6.79 27.86
CA VAL A 476 -3.21 5.63 27.53
C VAL A 476 -3.50 4.87 28.82
N ASN A 477 -4.78 4.56 29.05
CA ASN A 477 -5.18 3.80 30.22
C ASN A 477 -4.57 2.38 30.18
N ALA A 478 -3.81 2.03 31.21
CA ALA A 478 -3.09 0.77 31.33
C ALA A 478 -3.96 -0.43 31.78
N ALA A 479 -5.28 -0.24 31.98
CA ALA A 479 -6.20 -1.31 32.36
C ALA A 479 -6.51 -2.26 31.18
N ASP A 480 -5.53 -3.09 30.84
CA ASP A 480 -5.68 -4.12 29.81
C ASP A 480 -6.33 -5.39 30.37
N PRO A 481 -7.27 -6.01 29.64
CA PRO A 481 -7.80 -7.32 30.01
C PRO A 481 -6.73 -8.41 29.94
N ALA A 482 -6.96 -9.53 30.61
CA ALA A 482 -6.03 -10.67 30.60
C ALA A 482 -5.78 -11.23 29.19
N ARG A 483 -6.80 -11.21 28.32
CA ARG A 483 -6.73 -11.60 26.91
C ARG A 483 -7.16 -10.45 26.01
N CYS A 484 -6.45 -10.27 24.90
CA CYS A 484 -6.71 -9.18 23.97
C CYS A 484 -7.90 -9.39 23.02
N TRP A 485 -8.38 -10.61 22.87
CA TRP A 485 -9.57 -10.94 22.09
C TRP A 485 -10.20 -12.23 22.62
N GLU A 486 -11.44 -12.46 22.25
CA GLU A 486 -12.17 -13.70 22.58
C GLU A 486 -11.89 -14.77 21.51
N GLY A 487 -11.73 -16.01 21.95
CA GLY A 487 -11.45 -17.15 21.07
C GLY A 487 -10.02 -17.19 20.52
N PRO A 488 -9.68 -18.26 19.77
CA PRO A 488 -8.41 -18.35 19.06
C PRO A 488 -8.38 -17.40 17.87
N TRP A 489 -7.19 -16.89 17.55
CA TRP A 489 -6.92 -16.15 16.31
C TRP A 489 -5.80 -16.89 15.58
N HIS A 490 -6.19 -17.63 14.53
CA HIS A 490 -5.29 -18.56 13.82
C HIS A 490 -3.98 -17.88 13.37
N HIS A 491 -2.85 -18.51 13.67
CA HIS A 491 -1.53 -18.12 13.21
C HIS A 491 -1.13 -19.01 12.02
N PRO A 492 -0.76 -18.45 10.84
CA PRO A 492 -0.50 -19.25 9.64
C PRO A 492 0.65 -20.26 9.75
N ASP A 493 1.59 -20.02 10.67
CA ASP A 493 2.70 -20.92 10.95
C ASP A 493 2.46 -21.88 12.14
N ASP A 494 1.25 -21.90 12.73
CA ASP A 494 0.91 -22.86 13.78
C ASP A 494 0.66 -24.26 13.16
N PRO A 495 1.46 -25.28 13.51
CA PRO A 495 1.32 -26.63 12.96
C PRO A 495 0.08 -27.38 13.46
N SER A 496 -0.72 -26.81 14.37
CA SER A 496 -1.92 -27.44 14.94
C SER A 496 -3.22 -27.21 14.16
N GLY A 497 -3.13 -26.62 12.96
CA GLY A 497 -4.25 -26.39 12.04
C GLY A 497 -4.73 -27.63 11.28
#